data_AF-A0A917FVJ2-F1
#
_entry.id   AF-A0A917FVJ2-F1
#
_cell.length_a   1.000
_cell.length_b   1.000
_cell.length_c   1.000
_cell.angle_alpha   90.00
_cell.angle_beta   90.00
_cell.angle_gamma   90.00
#
_symmetry.space_group_name_H-M   'P 1'
#
loop_
_entity.id
_entity.type
_entity.pdbx_description
1 polymer ?
#
loop_
_entity_poly.entity_id
_entity_poly.type
_entity_poly.pdbx_seq_one_letter_code
_entity_poly.pdbx_strand_id
1 'polypeptide(L)'
;MFWTTLLIGAGGAVLAGLALQTVNGKIDFKSTADFFIYPLILLGYGMLVSVYAQLGFFAYLILNYTGIGVFPRKVWKYIQLVLAVLALLELAFLRTVVGGERNGLSDLILGVLILMTAIAVSYFKVKSTNASAWIPTFFFMTAITIVEIIGVLRIGVDNATIFIVVPLLACNAFQILMLHRVLKPSIAQ
;
A
#
# COMPACT_ATOMS: atom_id res chain seq x y z
N MET A 1 6.81 15.04 -2.75
CA MET A 1 6.12 13.76 -2.96
C MET A 1 7.13 12.65 -3.17
N PHE A 2 7.90 12.65 -4.26
CA PHE A 2 8.88 11.59 -4.57
C PHE A 2 9.84 11.28 -3.40
N TRP A 3 10.69 12.25 -3.02
CA TRP A 3 11.70 12.06 -1.99
C TRP A 3 11.13 11.69 -0.61
N THR A 4 10.00 12.29 -0.24
CA THR A 4 9.33 11.99 1.02
C THR A 4 8.76 10.56 1.05
N THR A 5 8.16 10.11 -0.05
CA THR A 5 7.69 8.72 -0.16
C THR A 5 8.87 7.75 -0.16
N LEU A 6 9.99 8.09 -0.83
CA LEU A 6 11.22 7.31 -0.82
C LEU A 6 11.75 7.08 0.60
N LEU A 7 11.80 8.16 1.40
CA LEU A 7 12.21 8.10 2.81
C LEU A 7 11.23 7.31 3.67
N ILE A 8 9.92 7.42 3.42
CA ILE A 8 8.90 6.66 4.14
C ILE A 8 9.01 5.16 3.84
N GLY A 9 9.21 4.78 2.58
CA GLY A 9 9.42 3.39 2.20
C GLY A 9 10.71 2.83 2.79
N ALA A 10 11.82 3.56 2.66
CA ALA A 10 13.11 3.20 3.24
C ALA A 10 13.04 3.02 4.76
N GLY A 11 12.52 4.01 5.48
CA GLY A 11 12.36 3.96 6.93
C GLY A 11 11.36 2.90 7.38
N GLY A 12 10.24 2.76 6.67
CA GLY A 12 9.21 1.75 6.96
C GLY A 12 9.74 0.32 6.81
N ALA A 13 10.55 0.04 5.80
CA ALA A 13 11.17 -1.26 5.59
C ALA A 13 12.20 -1.59 6.67
N VAL A 14 13.05 -0.63 7.04
CA VAL A 14 14.03 -0.80 8.13
C VAL A 14 13.32 -1.08 9.45
N LEU A 15 12.31 -0.26 9.82
CA LEU A 15 11.56 -0.45 11.05
C LEU A 15 10.83 -1.79 11.08
N ALA A 16 10.14 -2.15 10.00
CA ALA A 16 9.42 -3.42 9.91
C ALA A 16 10.37 -4.63 9.92
N GLY A 17 11.48 -4.57 9.18
CA GLY A 17 12.47 -5.64 9.12
C GLY A 17 13.17 -5.87 10.46
N LEU A 18 13.59 -4.80 11.15
CA LEU A 18 14.18 -4.90 12.48
C LEU A 18 13.17 -5.40 13.52
N ALA A 19 11.92 -4.95 13.47
CA ALA A 19 10.88 -5.46 14.36
C ALA A 19 10.57 -6.95 14.14
N LEU A 20 10.61 -7.43 12.89
CA LEU A 20 10.48 -8.86 12.62
C LEU A 20 11.68 -9.66 13.11
N GLN A 21 12.87 -9.08 13.00
CA GLN A 21 14.09 -9.72 13.48
C GLN A 21 14.06 -9.93 15.00
N THR A 22 13.58 -8.95 15.77
CA THR A 22 13.47 -9.09 17.23
C THR A 22 12.43 -10.13 17.65
N VAL A 23 11.36 -10.30 16.89
CA VAL A 23 10.28 -11.27 17.18
C VAL A 23 10.66 -12.68 16.76
N ASN A 24 11.23 -12.86 15.56
CA ASN A 24 11.48 -14.18 14.99
C ASN A 24 12.90 -14.70 15.25
N GLY A 25 13.87 -13.85 15.59
CA GLY A 25 15.24 -14.24 15.92
C GLY A 25 16.00 -15.02 14.83
N LYS A 26 15.47 -15.07 13.59
CA LYS A 26 15.94 -16.00 12.54
C LYS A 26 17.27 -15.61 11.87
N ILE A 27 17.76 -14.40 12.11
CA ILE A 27 19.00 -13.92 11.51
C ILE A 27 20.09 -13.98 12.57
N ASP A 28 20.93 -14.99 12.45
CA ASP A 28 22.11 -15.18 13.27
C ASP A 28 23.20 -14.25 12.74
N PHE A 29 23.42 -13.13 13.41
CA PHE A 29 24.47 -12.18 13.05
C PHE A 29 25.83 -12.77 13.42
N LYS A 30 26.55 -13.28 12.42
CA LYS A 30 27.87 -13.91 12.63
C LYS A 30 29.01 -12.90 12.68
N SER A 31 28.80 -11.69 12.16
CA SER A 31 29.79 -10.62 12.12
C SER A 31 29.19 -9.24 12.43
N THR A 32 29.99 -8.33 12.99
CA THR A 32 29.64 -6.91 13.16
C THR A 32 29.30 -6.24 11.82
N ALA A 33 29.83 -6.75 10.70
CA ALA A 33 29.48 -6.26 9.36
C ALA A 33 28.01 -6.57 9.00
N ASP A 34 27.50 -7.74 9.38
CA ASP A 34 26.13 -8.17 9.06
C ASP A 34 25.09 -7.26 9.74
N PHE A 35 25.43 -6.74 10.91
CA PHE A 35 24.62 -5.78 11.66
C PHE A 35 24.40 -4.46 10.91
N PHE A 36 25.38 -4.00 10.12
CA PHE A 36 25.26 -2.77 9.32
C PHE A 36 24.71 -3.05 7.91
N ILE A 37 25.05 -4.20 7.33
CA ILE A 37 24.60 -4.58 5.98
C ILE A 37 23.10 -4.87 5.97
N TYR A 38 22.56 -5.52 7.00
CA TYR A 38 21.15 -5.91 7.03
C TYR A 38 20.19 -4.71 6.96
N PRO A 39 20.30 -3.65 7.80
CA PRO A 39 19.50 -2.44 7.66
C PRO A 39 19.70 -1.73 6.32
N LEU A 40 20.91 -1.79 5.74
CA LEU A 40 21.19 -1.20 4.44
C LEU A 40 20.44 -1.89 3.31
N ILE A 41 20.36 -3.23 3.34
CA ILE A 41 19.54 -4.01 2.41
C ILE A 41 18.06 -3.68 2.58
N LEU A 42 17.57 -3.61 3.83
CA LEU A 42 16.18 -3.22 4.11
C LEU A 42 15.86 -1.82 3.59
N LEU A 43 16.79 -0.88 3.73
CA LEU A 43 16.69 0.47 3.20
C LEU A 43 16.55 0.42 1.67
N GLY A 44 17.43 -0.33 0.99
CA GLY A 44 17.36 -0.58 -0.45
C GLY A 44 16.01 -1.13 -0.90
N TYR A 45 15.52 -2.15 -0.21
CA TYR A 45 14.23 -2.77 -0.50
C TYR A 45 13.06 -1.79 -0.29
N GLY A 46 13.07 -1.04 0.81
CA GLY A 46 12.08 -0.01 1.10
C GLY A 46 12.04 1.10 0.05
N MET A 47 13.21 1.50 -0.47
CA MET A 47 13.29 2.42 -1.60
C MET A 47 12.63 1.85 -2.86
N LEU A 48 12.91 0.59 -3.22
CA LEU A 48 12.28 -0.06 -4.36
C LEU A 48 10.76 -0.12 -4.22
N VAL A 49 10.28 -0.57 -3.05
CA VAL A 49 8.84 -0.60 -2.74
C VAL A 49 8.19 0.77 -2.86
N SER A 50 8.88 1.83 -2.43
CA SER A 50 8.37 3.20 -2.57
C SER A 50 8.23 3.65 -4.03
N VAL A 51 9.13 3.21 -4.92
CA VAL A 51 9.06 3.52 -6.35
C VAL A 51 7.88 2.78 -6.98
N TYR A 52 7.68 1.51 -6.62
CA TYR A 52 6.49 0.75 -7.02
C TYR A 52 5.19 1.43 -6.56
N ALA A 53 5.12 1.86 -5.29
CA ALA A 53 3.98 2.61 -4.74
C ALA A 53 3.68 3.89 -5.54
N GLN A 54 4.71 4.59 -6.01
CA GLN A 54 4.54 5.79 -6.83
C GLN A 54 3.96 5.47 -8.20
N LEU A 55 4.43 4.39 -8.84
CA LEU A 55 3.88 3.95 -10.12
C LEU A 55 2.40 3.60 -9.99
N GLY A 56 2.00 2.85 -8.96
CA GLY A 56 0.59 2.52 -8.72
C GLY A 56 -0.25 3.74 -8.36
N PHE A 57 0.29 4.69 -7.59
CA PHE A 57 -0.38 5.96 -7.33
C PHE A 57 -0.64 6.78 -8.60
N PHE A 58 0.34 6.90 -9.49
CA PHE A 58 0.14 7.59 -10.77
C PHE A 58 -0.86 6.86 -11.67
N ALA A 59 -0.77 5.53 -11.75
CA ALA A 59 -1.74 4.72 -12.49
C ALA A 59 -3.17 4.94 -11.97
N TYR A 60 -3.34 5.00 -10.64
CA TYR A 60 -4.62 5.34 -10.02
C TYR A 60 -5.12 6.73 -10.40
N LEU A 61 -4.27 7.76 -10.41
CA LEU A 61 -4.67 9.12 -10.79
C LEU A 61 -5.16 9.16 -12.24
N ILE A 62 -4.46 8.49 -13.15
CA ILE A 62 -4.86 8.37 -14.56
C ILE A 62 -6.20 7.63 -14.67
N LEU A 63 -6.33 6.49 -14.00
CA LEU A 63 -7.57 5.71 -13.98
C LEU A 63 -8.74 6.51 -13.43
N ASN A 64 -8.54 7.27 -12.35
CA ASN A 64 -9.59 8.08 -11.75
C ASN A 64 -9.96 9.28 -12.64
N TYR A 65 -8.98 9.91 -13.28
CA TYR A 65 -9.20 10.99 -14.23
C TYR A 65 -10.02 10.50 -15.44
N THR A 66 -9.58 9.42 -16.08
CA THR A 66 -10.27 8.80 -17.22
C THR A 66 -11.65 8.28 -16.83
N GLY A 67 -11.78 7.65 -15.66
CA GLY A 67 -13.05 7.13 -15.16
C GLY A 67 -14.11 8.20 -14.95
N ILE A 68 -13.73 9.38 -14.45
CA ILE A 68 -14.64 10.53 -14.33
C ILE A 68 -14.97 11.14 -15.71
N GLY A 69 -14.07 11.04 -16.68
CA GLY A 69 -14.31 11.48 -18.06
C GLY A 69 -15.29 10.57 -18.83
N VAL A 70 -15.27 9.27 -18.55
CA VAL A 70 -16.11 8.26 -19.23
C VAL A 70 -17.46 8.07 -18.53
N PHE A 71 -17.49 8.04 -17.20
CA PHE A 71 -18.69 7.76 -16.42
C PHE A 71 -19.18 8.97 -15.63
N PRO A 72 -20.50 9.10 -15.40
CA PRO A 72 -21.01 10.08 -14.44
C PRO A 72 -20.37 9.88 -13.07
N ARG A 73 -19.99 10.98 -12.39
CA ARG A 73 -19.28 10.96 -11.10
C ARG A 73 -19.92 10.06 -10.03
N LYS A 74 -21.26 9.94 -10.03
CA LYS A 74 -21.98 9.04 -9.10
C LYS A 74 -21.74 7.57 -9.45
N VAL A 75 -21.87 7.21 -10.72
CA VAL A 75 -21.66 5.84 -11.21
C VAL A 75 -20.22 5.40 -10.99
N TRP A 76 -19.25 6.28 -11.28
CA TRP A 76 -17.84 6.00 -11.06
C TRP A 76 -17.51 5.66 -9.59
N LYS A 77 -18.12 6.35 -8.64
CA LYS A 77 -17.99 6.03 -7.21
C LYS A 77 -18.52 4.63 -6.87
N TYR A 78 -19.66 4.23 -7.45
CA TYR A 78 -20.19 2.88 -7.26
C TYR A 78 -19.27 1.83 -7.88
N ILE A 79 -18.73 2.09 -9.08
CA ILE A 79 -17.75 1.21 -9.73
C ILE A 79 -16.53 1.01 -8.82
N GLN A 80 -15.95 2.10 -8.28
CA GLN A 80 -14.84 2.02 -7.34
C GLN A 80 -15.16 1.18 -6.11
N LEU A 81 -16.36 1.35 -5.53
CA LEU A 81 -16.75 0.57 -4.36
C LEU A 81 -16.90 -0.93 -4.70
N VAL A 82 -17.52 -1.25 -5.83
CA VAL A 82 -17.66 -2.64 -6.29
C VAL A 82 -16.29 -3.27 -6.54
N LEU A 83 -15.40 -2.57 -7.23
CA LEU A 83 -14.03 -3.06 -7.49
C LEU A 83 -13.22 -3.23 -6.18
N ALA A 84 -13.38 -2.33 -5.21
CA ALA A 84 -12.77 -2.46 -3.89
C ALA A 84 -13.23 -3.72 -3.16
N VAL A 85 -14.54 -3.99 -3.16
CA VAL A 85 -15.11 -5.20 -2.55
C VAL A 85 -14.65 -6.45 -3.30
N LEU A 86 -14.66 -6.44 -4.63
CA LEU A 86 -14.17 -7.56 -5.44
C LEU A 86 -12.70 -7.87 -5.17
N ALA A 87 -11.85 -6.85 -5.03
CA ALA A 87 -10.43 -7.05 -4.69
C ALA A 87 -10.24 -7.65 -3.30
N LEU A 88 -11.01 -7.21 -2.30
CA LEU A 88 -10.97 -7.79 -0.95
C LEU A 88 -11.47 -9.24 -0.93
N LEU A 89 -12.53 -9.56 -1.69
CA LEU A 89 -13.02 -10.92 -1.84
C LEU A 89 -12.01 -11.81 -2.58
N GLU A 90 -11.34 -11.28 -3.60
CA GLU A 90 -10.30 -12.00 -4.32
C GLU A 90 -9.17 -12.44 -3.37
N LEU A 91 -8.67 -11.50 -2.58
CA LEU A 91 -7.60 -11.75 -1.62
C LEU A 91 -8.02 -12.72 -0.51
N ALA A 92 -9.22 -12.57 0.06
CA ALA A 92 -9.65 -13.36 1.21
C ALA A 92 -10.24 -14.74 0.86
N PHE A 93 -11.00 -14.84 -0.23
CA PHE A 93 -11.80 -16.02 -0.56
C PHE A 93 -11.43 -16.68 -1.87
N LEU A 94 -11.32 -15.93 -2.98
CA LEU A 94 -11.07 -16.59 -4.28
C LEU A 94 -9.69 -17.26 -4.33
N ARG A 95 -8.66 -16.62 -3.77
CA ARG A 95 -7.29 -17.17 -3.73
C ARG A 95 -7.20 -18.49 -2.94
N THR A 96 -7.92 -18.58 -1.83
CA THR A 96 -7.85 -19.71 -0.90
C THR A 96 -8.73 -20.88 -1.34
N VAL A 97 -9.93 -20.59 -1.84
CA VAL A 97 -10.91 -21.62 -2.26
C VAL A 97 -10.64 -22.13 -3.68
N VAL A 98 -10.26 -21.25 -4.61
CA VAL A 98 -10.08 -21.60 -6.03
C VAL A 98 -8.61 -21.85 -6.37
N GLY A 99 -7.67 -21.18 -5.69
CA GLY A 99 -6.23 -21.27 -5.97
C GLY A 99 -5.52 -22.47 -5.33
N GLY A 100 -6.15 -23.20 -4.41
CA GLY A 100 -5.56 -24.37 -3.74
C GLY A 100 -4.37 -24.07 -2.83
N GLU A 101 -4.11 -22.79 -2.51
CA GLU A 101 -3.01 -22.37 -1.65
C GLU A 101 -3.30 -22.66 -0.16
N ARG A 102 -2.33 -23.27 0.54
CA ARG A 102 -2.48 -23.78 1.92
C ARG A 102 -2.49 -22.72 3.03
N ASN A 103 -2.32 -21.43 2.71
CA ASN A 103 -2.10 -20.37 3.70
C ASN A 103 -3.27 -19.38 3.84
N GLY A 104 -4.52 -19.83 3.76
CA GLY A 104 -5.68 -18.94 3.78
C GLY A 104 -5.82 -18.07 5.04
N LEU A 105 -5.19 -18.45 6.15
CA LEU A 105 -5.15 -17.62 7.36
C LEU A 105 -4.25 -16.38 7.18
N SER A 106 -3.11 -16.50 6.48
CA SER A 106 -2.20 -15.38 6.21
C SER A 106 -2.85 -14.36 5.28
N ASP A 107 -3.52 -14.83 4.22
CA ASP A 107 -4.22 -13.97 3.27
C ASP A 107 -5.42 -13.26 3.91
N LEU A 108 -6.15 -13.95 4.80
CA LEU A 108 -7.22 -13.34 5.58
C LEU A 108 -6.69 -12.24 6.52
N ILE A 109 -5.58 -12.48 7.23
CA ILE A 109 -4.94 -11.46 8.06
C ILE A 109 -4.53 -10.25 7.22
N LEU A 110 -3.91 -10.48 6.06
CA LEU A 110 -3.51 -9.41 5.16
C LEU A 110 -4.72 -8.61 4.66
N GLY A 111 -5.80 -9.27 4.26
CA GLY A 111 -7.04 -8.63 3.84
C GLY A 111 -7.67 -7.78 4.95
N VAL A 112 -7.71 -8.29 6.19
CA VAL A 112 -8.19 -7.53 7.35
C VAL A 112 -7.28 -6.32 7.64
N LEU A 113 -5.96 -6.48 7.56
CA LEU A 113 -5.01 -5.39 7.74
C LEU A 113 -5.21 -4.27 6.70
N ILE A 114 -5.37 -4.63 5.43
CA ILE A 114 -5.64 -3.69 4.34
C ILE A 114 -6.99 -3.00 4.56
N LEU A 115 -8.03 -3.75 4.95
CA LEU A 115 -9.35 -3.17 5.21
C LEU A 115 -9.31 -2.15 6.36
N MET A 116 -8.68 -2.50 7.49
CA MET A 116 -8.56 -1.61 8.64
C MET A 116 -7.75 -0.35 8.32
N THR A 117 -6.63 -0.50 7.61
CA THR A 117 -5.81 0.64 7.19
C THR A 117 -6.54 1.53 6.19
N ALA A 118 -7.27 0.95 5.23
CA ALA A 118 -8.09 1.70 4.27
C ALA A 118 -9.20 2.51 4.94
N ILE A 119 -9.90 1.93 5.92
CA ILE A 119 -10.92 2.65 6.70
C ILE A 119 -10.28 3.81 7.46
N ALA A 120 -9.19 3.56 8.17
CA ALA A 120 -8.49 4.59 8.96
C ALA A 120 -8.00 5.74 8.07
N VAL A 121 -7.31 5.45 6.98
CA VAL A 121 -6.78 6.45 6.04
C VAL A 121 -7.91 7.23 5.37
N SER A 122 -9.00 6.56 4.99
CA SER A 122 -10.17 7.23 4.40
C SER A 122 -10.83 8.19 5.38
N TYR A 123 -10.94 7.80 6.66
CA TYR A 123 -11.43 8.67 7.73
C TYR A 123 -10.55 9.91 7.90
N PHE A 124 -9.23 9.74 8.03
CA PHE A 124 -8.30 10.87 8.15
C PHE A 124 -8.33 11.77 6.92
N LYS A 125 -8.47 11.19 5.72
CA LYS A 125 -8.60 11.96 4.49
C LYS A 125 -9.83 12.85 4.52
N VAL A 126 -11.00 12.28 4.81
CA VAL A 126 -12.26 13.03 4.89
C VAL A 126 -12.16 14.16 5.90
N LYS A 127 -11.57 13.91 7.08
CA LYS A 127 -11.34 14.93 8.11
C LYS A 127 -10.46 16.09 7.62
N SER A 128 -9.49 15.80 6.76
CA SER A 128 -8.58 16.81 6.19
C SER A 128 -9.12 17.54 4.95
N THR A 129 -10.09 16.97 4.24
CA THR A 129 -10.61 17.51 2.97
C THR A 129 -12.12 17.64 2.95
N ASN A 130 -12.85 16.59 2.57
CA ASN A 130 -14.29 16.59 2.38
C ASN A 130 -14.81 15.14 2.29
N ALA A 131 -16.10 14.95 2.54
CA ALA A 131 -16.76 13.63 2.51
C ALA A 131 -16.69 12.94 1.13
N SER A 132 -16.59 13.71 0.03
CA SER A 132 -16.53 13.13 -1.31
C SER A 132 -15.22 12.38 -1.62
N ALA A 133 -14.18 12.61 -0.81
CA ALA A 133 -12.89 11.93 -0.90
C ALA A 133 -12.88 10.53 -0.28
N TRP A 134 -13.94 10.12 0.43
CA TRP A 134 -13.97 8.82 1.13
C TRP A 134 -13.85 7.64 0.17
N ILE A 135 -14.75 7.54 -0.81
CA ILE A 135 -14.79 6.40 -1.76
C ILE A 135 -13.50 6.29 -2.59
N PRO A 136 -12.98 7.38 -3.20
CA PRO A 136 -11.73 7.29 -3.95
C PRO A 136 -10.53 6.88 -3.10
N THR A 137 -10.49 7.34 -1.84
CA THR A 137 -9.41 6.96 -0.90
C THR A 137 -9.52 5.51 -0.49
N PHE A 138 -10.73 5.05 -0.18
CA PHE A 138 -11.00 3.67 0.19
C PHE A 138 -10.61 2.73 -0.94
N PHE A 139 -11.00 3.04 -2.18
CA PHE A 139 -10.64 2.27 -3.36
C PHE A 139 -9.13 2.21 -3.60
N PHE A 140 -8.43 3.35 -3.49
CA PHE A 140 -6.97 3.38 -3.62
C PHE A 140 -6.27 2.52 -2.55
N MET A 141 -6.68 2.66 -1.30
CA MET A 141 -6.10 1.91 -0.18
C MET A 141 -6.51 0.43 -0.16
N THR A 142 -7.49 0.02 -0.96
CA THR A 142 -7.92 -1.38 -1.08
C THR A 142 -7.49 -1.96 -2.43
N ALA A 143 -8.28 -1.79 -3.49
CA ALA A 143 -8.07 -2.42 -4.78
C ALA A 143 -6.68 -2.14 -5.37
N ILE A 144 -6.25 -0.87 -5.39
CA ILE A 144 -4.95 -0.53 -5.98
C ILE A 144 -3.82 -1.12 -5.13
N THR A 145 -3.90 -0.99 -3.82
CA THR A 145 -2.92 -1.58 -2.90
C THR A 145 -2.84 -3.11 -3.03
N ILE A 146 -3.97 -3.80 -3.19
CA ILE A 146 -4.01 -5.26 -3.39
C ILE A 146 -3.31 -5.63 -4.71
N VAL A 147 -3.61 -4.91 -5.80
CA VAL A 147 -2.95 -5.12 -7.10
C VAL A 147 -1.44 -4.87 -6.99
N GLU A 148 -1.02 -3.83 -6.27
CA GLU A 148 0.40 -3.54 -6.03
C GLU A 148 1.10 -4.63 -5.23
N ILE A 149 0.46 -5.16 -4.18
CA ILE A 149 0.99 -6.27 -3.39
C ILE A 149 1.19 -7.50 -4.28
N ILE A 150 0.19 -7.85 -5.11
CA ILE A 150 0.32 -8.97 -6.04
C ILE A 150 1.49 -8.74 -7.01
N GLY A 151 1.64 -7.53 -7.54
CA GLY A 151 2.75 -7.18 -8.44
C GLY A 151 4.12 -7.24 -7.76
N VAL A 152 4.26 -6.70 -6.55
CA VAL A 152 5.53 -6.65 -5.81
C VAL A 152 5.95 -8.02 -5.31
N LEU A 153 5.02 -8.84 -4.81
CA LEU A 153 5.34 -10.17 -4.28
C LEU A 153 5.75 -11.17 -5.37
N ARG A 154 5.23 -11.03 -6.60
CA ARG A 154 5.70 -11.82 -7.76
C ARG A 154 7.18 -11.61 -8.08
N ILE A 155 7.77 -10.50 -7.62
CA ILE A 155 9.17 -10.13 -7.88
C ILE A 155 10.07 -10.53 -6.71
N GLY A 156 9.52 -10.86 -5.53
CA GLY A 156 10.30 -11.17 -4.34
C GLY A 156 9.53 -11.98 -3.30
N VAL A 157 9.81 -13.28 -3.30
CA VAL A 157 9.39 -14.29 -2.30
C VAL A 157 7.88 -14.58 -2.28
N ASP A 158 7.53 -15.86 -2.37
CA ASP A 158 6.16 -16.38 -2.48
C ASP A 158 5.23 -16.06 -1.28
N ASN A 159 5.69 -15.30 -0.28
CA ASN A 159 4.92 -14.90 0.88
C ASN A 159 4.94 -13.38 1.07
N ALA A 160 3.77 -12.82 1.36
CA ALA A 160 3.56 -11.43 1.77
C ALA A 160 4.39 -11.10 3.02
N THR A 161 5.65 -10.70 2.82
CA THR A 161 6.53 -10.48 3.96
C THR A 161 6.25 -9.10 4.54
N ILE A 162 6.09 -9.05 5.86
CA ILE A 162 5.68 -7.84 6.60
C ILE A 162 6.59 -6.63 6.29
N PHE A 163 7.89 -6.84 6.03
CA PHE A 163 8.82 -5.77 5.66
C PHE A 163 8.58 -5.15 4.27
N ILE A 164 7.69 -5.73 3.46
CA ILE A 164 7.25 -5.22 2.16
C ILE A 164 5.90 -4.52 2.31
N VAL A 165 4.95 -5.21 2.95
CA VAL A 165 3.56 -4.74 3.08
C VAL A 165 3.50 -3.46 3.90
N VAL A 166 4.24 -3.38 5.01
CA VAL A 166 4.24 -2.21 5.89
C VAL A 166 4.71 -0.93 5.18
N PRO A 167 5.91 -0.89 4.56
CA PRO A 167 6.33 0.30 3.83
C PRO A 167 5.44 0.61 2.63
N LEU A 168 4.88 -0.38 1.94
CA LEU A 168 3.95 -0.15 0.83
C LEU A 168 2.68 0.57 1.32
N LEU A 169 2.03 0.05 2.38
CA LEU A 169 0.87 0.68 3.00
C LEU A 169 1.17 2.09 3.51
N ALA A 170 2.34 2.29 4.13
CA ALA A 170 2.78 3.59 4.60
C ALA A 170 2.99 4.59 3.44
N CYS A 171 3.62 4.15 2.34
CA CYS A 171 3.80 4.95 1.14
C CYS A 171 2.45 5.36 0.54
N ASN A 172 1.54 4.40 0.34
CA ASN A 172 0.22 4.63 -0.24
C ASN A 172 -0.60 5.58 0.62
N ALA A 173 -0.65 5.33 1.93
CA ALA A 173 -1.33 6.20 2.89
C ALA A 173 -0.78 7.63 2.83
N PHE A 174 0.54 7.81 2.83
CA PHE A 174 1.16 9.13 2.73
C PHE A 174 0.80 9.85 1.43
N GLN A 175 0.93 9.17 0.28
CA GLN A 175 0.65 9.75 -1.03
C GLN A 175 -0.81 10.21 -1.14
N ILE A 176 -1.77 9.34 -0.79
CA ILE A 176 -3.19 9.67 -0.91
C ILE A 176 -3.59 10.76 0.09
N LEU A 177 -3.06 10.74 1.31
CA LEU A 177 -3.33 11.78 2.30
C LEU A 177 -2.76 13.12 1.84
N MET A 178 -1.53 13.17 1.35
CA MET A 178 -0.88 14.42 0.98
C MET A 178 -1.33 15.01 -0.37
N LEU A 179 -1.98 14.24 -1.24
CA LEU A 179 -2.42 14.68 -2.57
C LEU A 179 -3.11 16.06 -2.57
N HIS A 180 -3.98 16.32 -1.60
CA HIS A 180 -4.72 17.59 -1.51
C HIS A 180 -3.85 18.82 -1.21
N ARG A 181 -2.67 18.63 -0.59
CA ARG A 181 -1.75 19.73 -0.29
C ARG A 181 -0.93 20.12 -1.50
N VAL A 182 -0.60 19.15 -2.36
CA VAL A 182 0.13 19.38 -3.61
C VAL A 182 -0.76 20.04 -4.66
N LEU A 183 -2.06 19.74 -4.65
CA LEU A 183 -3.03 20.32 -5.57
C LEU A 183 -3.52 21.71 -5.15
N LYS A 184 -3.17 22.20 -3.96
CA LYS A 184 -3.43 23.62 -3.62
C LYS A 184 -2.50 24.48 -4.47
N PRO A 185 -3.02 25.46 -5.23
CA PRO A 185 -2.16 26.43 -5.86
C PRO A 185 -1.30 27.06 -4.76
N SER A 186 0.02 27.06 -4.95
CA SER A 186 0.85 28.03 -4.27
C SER A 186 0.25 29.39 -4.63
N ILE A 187 -0.45 30.02 -3.70
CA ILE A 187 -0.69 31.45 -3.79
C ILE A 187 0.70 32.05 -3.60
N ALA A 188 1.43 32.17 -4.72
CA ALA A 188 2.65 32.92 -4.79
C ALA A 188 2.26 34.37 -4.49
N GLN A 189 2.73 34.85 -3.34
CA GLN A 189 2.86 36.27 -3.05
C GLN A 189 3.96 36.87 -3.93
#